data_AF-A0A2S7D9D8-F1
#
_entry.id   AF-A0A2S7D9D8-F1
#
_cell.length_a   1.000
_cell.length_b   1.000
_cell.length_c   1.000
_cell.angle_alpha   90.00
_cell.angle_beta   90.00
_cell.angle_gamma   90.00
#
_symmetry.space_group_name_H-M   'P 1'
#
loop_
_entity.id
_entity.type
_entity.pdbx_description
1 polymer ?
#
loop_
_entity_poly.entity_id
_entity_poly.type
_entity_poly.pdbx_seq_one_letter_code
_entity_poly.pdbx_strand_id
1 'polypeptide(L)'
;MGFEGRDSDNPLAFKVYDANKKIGDKTMAEHLRFAVAYWHSFCGNGADPFGPGTRAYPWDAGNTALARAEAKSDAAFEFFTKLGVPYYCFHDV
;
A
#
# COMPACT_ATOMS: atom_id res chain seq x y z
N MET A 1 3.05 -10.56 2.77
CA MET A 1 2.97 -10.69 4.24
C MET A 1 2.13 -11.92 4.53
N GLY A 2 2.47 -12.67 5.57
CA GLY A 2 1.74 -13.89 5.94
C GLY A 2 0.66 -13.64 7.00
N PHE A 3 -0.28 -14.57 7.14
CA PHE A 3 -1.18 -14.65 8.28
C PHE A 3 -0.56 -15.54 9.36
N GLU A 4 -0.49 -15.05 10.60
CA GLU A 4 0.11 -15.76 11.74
C GLU A 4 -0.86 -15.94 12.93
N GLY A 5 -2.07 -15.38 12.85
CA GLY A 5 -3.09 -15.54 13.90
C GLY A 5 -2.99 -14.54 15.06
N ARG A 6 -3.98 -14.60 15.96
CA ARG A 6 -4.25 -13.56 16.97
C ARG A 6 -3.17 -13.43 18.05
N ASP A 7 -2.42 -14.49 18.27
CA ASP A 7 -1.39 -14.56 19.30
C ASP A 7 0.01 -14.18 18.77
N SER A 8 0.15 -13.90 17.47
CA SER A 8 1.42 -13.45 16.88
C SER A 8 1.79 -12.03 17.34
N ASP A 9 3.04 -11.88 17.76
CA ASP A 9 3.69 -10.62 18.09
C ASP A 9 4.47 -10.00 16.92
N ASN A 10 4.60 -10.71 15.79
CA ASN A 10 5.32 -10.23 14.61
C ASN A 10 4.59 -9.02 13.98
N PRO A 11 5.13 -7.79 14.03
CA PRO A 11 4.43 -6.60 13.52
C PRO A 11 4.16 -6.63 12.01
N LEU A 12 4.91 -7.44 11.24
CA LEU A 12 4.82 -7.55 9.78
C LEU A 12 3.99 -8.75 9.29
N ALA A 13 3.20 -9.35 10.18
CA ALA A 13 2.22 -10.38 9.85
C ALA A 13 0.78 -9.94 10.12
N PHE A 14 -0.17 -10.52 9.39
CA PHE A 14 -1.59 -10.37 9.67
C PHE A 14 -2.01 -11.27 10.83
N LYS A 15 -2.72 -10.70 11.82
CA LYS A 15 -3.24 -11.44 12.99
C LYS A 15 -4.69 -11.86 12.83
N VAL A 16 -5.41 -11.18 11.94
CA VAL A 16 -6.87 -11.35 11.76
C VAL A 16 -7.21 -11.61 10.29
N TYR A 17 -6.52 -10.92 9.36
CA TYR A 17 -6.79 -11.05 7.94
C TYR A 17 -6.10 -12.29 7.37
N ASP A 18 -6.92 -13.31 7.10
CA ASP A 18 -6.56 -14.46 6.27
C ASP A 18 -7.36 -14.35 4.97
N ALA A 19 -6.68 -13.99 3.88
CA ALA A 19 -7.29 -13.75 2.58
C ALA A 19 -8.16 -14.92 2.09
N ASN A 20 -7.78 -16.17 2.42
CA ASN A 20 -8.45 -17.38 1.94
C ASN A 20 -9.54 -17.88 2.90
N LYS A 21 -9.61 -17.34 4.13
CA LYS A 21 -10.61 -17.75 5.11
C LYS A 21 -12.02 -17.42 4.60
N LYS A 22 -12.87 -18.44 4.51
CA LYS A 22 -14.28 -18.27 4.16
C LYS A 22 -15.09 -17.68 5.31
N ILE A 23 -15.95 -16.74 4.99
CA ILE A 23 -17.00 -16.16 5.83
C ILE A 23 -18.31 -16.28 5.03
N GLY A 24 -19.12 -17.28 5.37
CA GLY A 24 -20.26 -17.66 4.54
C GLY A 24 -19.80 -18.26 3.21
N ASP A 25 -20.28 -17.70 2.11
CA ASP A 25 -20.01 -18.15 0.74
C ASP A 25 -18.74 -17.55 0.11
N LYS A 26 -18.22 -16.46 0.68
CA LYS A 26 -17.06 -15.72 0.16
C LYS A 26 -15.86 -15.77 1.11
N THR A 27 -14.67 -15.61 0.56
CA THR A 27 -13.42 -15.40 1.28
C THR A 27 -13.35 -13.99 1.89
N MET A 28 -12.48 -13.78 2.89
CA MET A 28 -12.23 -12.43 3.42
C MET A 28 -11.79 -11.45 2.33
N ALA A 29 -10.95 -11.89 1.40
CA ALA A 29 -10.49 -11.06 0.28
C ALA A 29 -11.65 -10.59 -0.62
N GLU A 30 -12.61 -11.48 -0.90
CA GLU A 30 -13.79 -11.18 -1.72
C GLU A 30 -14.78 -10.25 -1.02
N HIS A 31 -14.89 -10.33 0.31
CA HIS A 31 -15.72 -9.41 1.10
C HIS A 31 -15.09 -8.01 1.19
N LEU A 32 -13.82 -7.95 1.55
CA LEU A 32 -13.16 -6.70 1.94
C LEU A 32 -12.64 -5.91 0.74
N ARG A 33 -12.12 -6.61 -0.28
CA ARG A 33 -11.64 -6.01 -1.53
C ARG A 33 -10.74 -4.80 -1.29
N PHE A 34 -9.76 -4.95 -0.38
CA PHE A 34 -8.90 -3.84 0.01
C PHE A 34 -8.23 -3.20 -1.21
N ALA A 35 -8.07 -1.88 -1.13
CA ALA A 35 -7.38 -1.07 -2.11
C ALA A 35 -6.37 -0.15 -1.41
N VAL A 36 -5.24 0.13 -2.06
CA VAL A 36 -4.30 1.16 -1.59
C VAL A 36 -4.57 2.49 -2.29
N ALA A 37 -4.65 3.56 -1.51
CA ALA A 37 -4.78 4.93 -2.00
C ALA A 37 -3.42 5.47 -2.44
N TYR A 38 -3.21 5.62 -3.74
CA TYR A 38 -1.92 5.97 -4.33
C TYR A 38 -1.39 7.33 -3.81
N TRP A 39 -2.28 8.31 -3.64
CA TRP A 39 -1.92 9.65 -3.20
C TRP A 39 -1.35 9.69 -1.78
N HIS A 40 -1.95 8.96 -0.83
CA HIS A 40 -1.44 8.93 0.56
C HIS A 40 -0.19 8.07 0.70
N SER A 41 -0.11 6.97 -0.04
CA SER A 41 0.99 6.00 0.10
C SER A 41 2.27 6.41 -0.62
N PHE A 42 2.17 7.04 -1.79
CA PHE A 42 3.34 7.28 -2.65
C PHE A 42 3.57 8.74 -3.03
N CYS A 43 2.60 9.63 -2.81
CA CYS A 43 2.73 11.07 -3.09
C CYS A 43 2.86 11.92 -1.81
N GLY A 44 2.15 11.57 -0.74
CA GLY A 44 2.15 12.32 0.51
C GLY A 44 3.52 12.29 1.20
N ASN A 45 4.26 13.41 1.15
CA ASN A 45 5.60 13.53 1.74
C ASN A 45 5.60 13.98 3.22
N GLY A 46 4.42 14.08 3.83
CA GLY A 46 4.26 14.45 5.24
C GLY A 46 4.28 15.96 5.52
N ALA A 47 4.16 16.80 4.51
CA ALA A 47 3.95 18.24 4.70
C ALA A 47 2.59 18.51 5.36
N ASP A 48 2.51 19.57 6.16
CA ASP A 48 1.28 20.01 6.82
C ASP A 48 1.16 21.55 6.72
N PRO A 49 0.05 22.16 7.20
CA PRO A 49 -0.13 23.61 7.13
C PRO A 49 0.92 24.43 7.89
N PHE A 50 1.71 23.81 8.77
CA PHE A 50 2.65 24.45 9.67
C PHE A 50 4.11 24.10 9.39
N GLY A 51 4.40 23.19 8.45
CA GLY A 51 5.75 22.76 8.16
C GLY A 51 5.92 22.01 6.82
N PRO A 52 7.17 21.96 6.32
CA PRO A 52 7.49 21.28 5.07
C PRO A 52 7.41 19.75 5.19
N GLY A 53 7.50 19.07 4.05
CA GLY A 53 7.53 17.61 4.01
C GLY A 53 8.73 17.01 4.74
N THR A 54 8.49 15.87 5.38
CA THR A 54 9.48 15.15 6.21
C THR A 54 10.02 13.89 5.56
N ARG A 55 9.44 13.47 4.42
CA ARG A 55 9.82 12.24 3.71
C ARG A 55 10.45 12.57 2.37
N ALA A 56 11.65 12.05 2.14
CA ALA A 56 12.30 12.03 0.84
C ALA A 56 12.16 10.62 0.25
N TYR A 57 11.26 10.45 -0.73
CA TYR A 57 11.03 9.14 -1.33
C TYR A 57 12.07 8.82 -2.42
N PRO A 58 12.63 7.58 -2.45
CA PRO A 58 13.60 7.19 -3.48
C PRO A 58 13.08 7.31 -4.92
N TRP A 59 11.78 7.04 -5.12
CA TRP A 59 11.14 7.12 -6.43
C TRP A 59 10.92 8.56 -6.94
N ASP A 60 11.14 9.58 -6.09
CA ASP A 60 11.00 10.99 -6.47
C ASP A 60 12.34 11.63 -6.90
N ALA A 61 13.41 10.85 -7.00
CA ALA A 61 14.76 11.34 -7.32
C ALA A 61 15.04 11.53 -8.82
N GLY A 62 14.13 11.10 -9.71
CA GLY A 62 14.32 11.17 -11.17
C GLY A 62 14.30 12.58 -11.75
N ASN A 63 15.02 12.80 -12.87
CA ASN A 63 15.17 14.12 -13.50
C ASN A 63 13.95 14.55 -14.34
N THR A 64 13.08 13.62 -14.74
CA THR A 64 11.86 13.91 -15.51
C THR A 64 10.62 13.46 -14.74
N ALA A 65 9.48 14.09 -15.03
CA ALA A 65 8.21 13.71 -14.43
C ALA A 65 7.84 12.25 -14.75
N LEU A 66 8.07 11.82 -16.00
CA LEU A 66 7.80 10.44 -16.43
C LEU A 66 8.68 9.44 -15.67
N ALA A 67 9.98 9.70 -15.53
CA ALA A 67 10.88 8.79 -14.81
C ALA A 67 10.49 8.63 -13.33
N ARG A 68 10.04 9.73 -12.68
CA ARG A 68 9.51 9.66 -11.30
C ARG A 68 8.18 8.92 -11.23
N ALA A 69 7.31 9.09 -12.23
CA ALA A 69 6.04 8.37 -12.30
C ALA A 69 6.23 6.86 -12.48
N GLU A 70 7.14 6.44 -13.37
CA GLU A 70 7.51 5.04 -13.59
C GLU A 70 8.10 4.42 -12.32
N ALA A 71 9.10 5.06 -11.71
CA ALA A 71 9.71 4.58 -10.46
C ALA A 71 8.70 4.50 -9.30
N LYS A 72 7.75 5.44 -9.23
CA LYS A 72 6.68 5.43 -8.22
C LYS A 72 5.68 4.31 -8.48
N SER A 73 5.39 4.01 -9.76
CA SER A 73 4.58 2.85 -10.14
C SER A 73 5.26 1.55 -9.71
N ASP A 74 6.56 1.39 -9.97
CA ASP A 74 7.31 0.20 -9.54
C ASP A 74 7.25 0.01 -8.02
N ALA A 75 7.53 1.07 -7.26
CA ALA A 75 7.43 1.05 -5.80
C ALA A 75 6.01 0.71 -5.32
N ALA A 76 4.98 1.21 -6.01
CA ALA A 76 3.59 0.95 -5.68
C ALA A 76 3.21 -0.51 -5.89
N PHE A 77 3.50 -1.09 -7.06
CA PHE A 77 3.19 -2.48 -7.36
C PHE A 77 4.03 -3.46 -6.53
N GLU A 78 5.26 -3.11 -6.16
CA GLU A 78 6.04 -3.85 -5.16
C GLU A 78 5.33 -3.88 -3.81
N PHE A 79 4.87 -2.72 -3.33
CA PHE A 79 4.15 -2.60 -2.06
C PHE A 79 2.83 -3.38 -2.08
N PHE A 80 2.04 -3.27 -3.15
CA PHE A 80 0.77 -4.01 -3.32
C PHE A 80 0.99 -5.51 -3.27
N THR A 81 2.01 -6.00 -3.98
CA THR A 81 2.38 -7.41 -4.04
C THR A 81 2.81 -7.92 -2.66
N LYS A 82 3.68 -7.17 -1.96
CA LYS A 82 4.15 -7.54 -0.62
C LYS A 82 3.01 -7.54 0.40
N LEU A 83 2.06 -6.61 0.31
CA LEU A 83 0.91 -6.55 1.21
C LEU A 83 -0.18 -7.57 0.85
N GLY A 84 -0.23 -8.03 -0.40
CA GLY A 84 -1.28 -8.93 -0.91
C GLY A 84 -2.59 -8.18 -1.20
N VAL A 85 -2.51 -6.92 -1.63
CA VAL A 85 -3.68 -6.08 -1.91
C VAL A 85 -3.92 -6.00 -3.43
N PRO A 86 -5.09 -6.46 -3.93
CA PRO A 86 -5.32 -6.61 -5.36
C PRO A 86 -5.85 -5.35 -6.06
N TYR A 87 -6.22 -4.31 -5.32
CA TYR A 87 -6.79 -3.08 -5.88
C TYR A 87 -5.97 -1.85 -5.49
N TYR A 88 -6.06 -0.80 -6.29
CA TYR A 88 -5.51 0.51 -5.98
C TYR A 88 -6.41 1.61 -6.57
N CYS A 89 -6.32 2.81 -6.00
CA CYS A 89 -7.04 3.99 -6.47
C CYS A 89 -6.04 5.13 -6.67
N PHE A 90 -6.22 5.94 -7.70
CA PHE A 90 -5.35 7.06 -8.02
C PHE A 90 -6.15 8.26 -8.53
N HIS A 91 -5.53 9.44 -8.44
CA HIS A 91 -5.98 10.66 -9.12
C HIS A 91 -5.11 10.85 -10.37
N ASP A 92 -5.63 11.50 -11.40
CA ASP A 92 -4.99 11.71 -12.70
C ASP A 92 -3.80 12.69 -12.71
N VAL A 93 -3.66 13.51 -11.65
CA VAL A 93 -2.65 14.58 -11.49
C VAL A 93 -1.19 14.14 -11.50
#